data_AF-A0A9N9IFS2-F1
#
_entry.id   AF-A0A9N9IFS2-F1
#
_cell.length_a   1.000
_cell.length_b   1.000
_cell.length_c   1.000
_cell.angle_alpha   90.00
_cell.angle_beta   90.00
_cell.angle_gamma   90.00
#
_symmetry.space_group_name_H-M   'P 1'
#
loop_
_entity.id
_entity.type
_entity.pdbx_description
1 polymer ?
#
loop_
_entity_poly.entity_id
_entity_poly.type
_entity_poly.pdbx_seq_one_letter_code
_entity_poly.pdbx_strand_id
1 'polypeptide(L)'
;MSKLVPDVLLEIFRYLINKRNNVSSNHGKDLFHCLLVNRTWCNVAVPLLWSDPFTETSRFVTNVDNMIFSTLISCLPTTKMQELENDGIHIKKIKYEFAAFQYTRFLRSLNFSKLLGITKECVTKQSNIINNNMIITITIDNLDVITSMNKIIRALLFLFNEYSLSMTSIVLKNNHKAYSNYIDLLLEPDFELLRARIKEVKELQVRSGSLQLLSNMGNQHLKIRLKPFKQNISQLAYSRNLTQIAQFISSQRSLYSLNFGTIDYKSNYQHIIDSLLPHQSTLESLEFHGIEFNKTPPLRTL
;
A
#
# COMPACT_ATOMS: atom_id res chain seq x y z
N MET A 1 5.56 6.91 -36.59
CA MET A 1 6.46 6.50 -35.47
C MET A 1 6.42 4.98 -35.20
N SER A 2 6.32 4.13 -36.22
CA SER A 2 6.06 2.68 -36.07
C SER A 2 7.31 1.79 -35.86
N LYS A 3 8.44 2.33 -35.40
CA LYS A 3 9.73 1.60 -35.34
C LYS A 3 10.53 1.76 -34.04
N LEU A 4 9.96 2.33 -32.97
CA LEU A 4 10.66 2.37 -31.70
C LEU A 4 10.60 1.00 -31.03
N VAL A 5 11.78 0.43 -30.75
CA VAL A 5 11.88 -0.83 -30.00
C VAL A 5 11.40 -0.63 -28.55
N PRO A 6 10.88 -1.69 -27.89
CA PRO A 6 10.31 -1.59 -26.54
C PRO A 6 11.24 -0.93 -25.51
N ASP A 7 12.56 -1.18 -25.59
CA ASP A 7 13.52 -0.63 -24.63
C ASP A 7 13.66 0.90 -24.75
N VAL A 8 13.61 1.43 -25.97
CA VAL A 8 13.63 2.88 -26.19
C VAL A 8 12.33 3.51 -25.71
N LEU A 9 11.18 2.84 -25.93
CA LEU A 9 9.89 3.29 -25.38
C LEU A 9 9.91 3.29 -23.85
N LEU A 10 10.50 2.27 -23.23
CA LEU A 10 10.63 2.16 -21.79
C LEU A 10 11.41 3.34 -21.21
N GLU A 11 12.54 3.70 -21.82
CA GLU A 11 13.34 4.86 -21.38
C GLU A 11 12.61 6.19 -21.58
N ILE A 12 11.91 6.37 -22.70
CA ILE A 12 11.07 7.56 -22.93
C ILE A 12 9.98 7.63 -21.85
N PHE A 13 9.29 6.53 -21.58
CA PHE A 13 8.21 6.49 -20.59
C PHE A 13 8.74 6.71 -19.16
N ARG A 14 9.91 6.14 -18.81
CA ARG A 14 10.60 6.43 -17.54
C ARG A 14 10.96 7.90 -17.40
N TYR A 15 11.45 8.52 -18.48
CA TYR A 15 11.72 9.95 -18.48
C TYR A 15 10.45 10.79 -18.26
N LEU A 16 9.33 10.44 -18.91
CA LEU A 16 8.03 11.10 -18.69
C LEU A 16 7.56 10.99 -17.23
N ILE A 17 7.74 9.82 -16.60
CA ILE A 17 7.44 9.61 -15.19
C ILE A 17 8.34 10.49 -14.30
N ASN A 18 9.65 10.44 -14.52
CA ASN A 18 10.64 11.09 -13.65
C ASN A 18 10.65 12.62 -13.75
N LYS A 19 10.46 13.19 -14.95
CA LYS A 19 10.46 14.64 -15.19
C LYS A 19 9.40 15.39 -14.36
N ARG A 20 8.30 14.72 -14.02
CA ARG A 20 7.19 15.28 -13.24
C ARG A 20 7.27 15.03 -11.74
N ASN A 21 8.25 14.29 -11.22
CA ASN A 21 8.46 14.16 -9.77
C ASN A 21 8.82 15.50 -9.08
N ASN A 22 9.18 16.54 -9.86
CA ASN A 22 9.52 17.89 -9.38
C ASN A 22 8.34 18.88 -9.38
N VAL A 23 7.16 18.50 -9.92
CA VAL A 23 5.95 19.34 -9.93
C VAL A 23 4.75 18.43 -9.65
N SER A 24 3.97 18.72 -8.62
CA SER A 24 2.76 18.02 -8.17
C SER A 24 1.73 17.74 -9.28
N SER A 25 2.00 16.78 -10.17
CA SER A 25 1.24 16.54 -11.39
C SER A 25 1.06 15.04 -11.67
N ASN A 26 -0.16 14.67 -12.04
CA ASN A 26 -0.65 13.29 -12.20
C ASN A 26 0.19 12.48 -13.21
N HIS A 27 1.12 11.65 -12.71
CA HIS A 27 1.93 10.71 -13.49
C HIS A 27 1.11 9.83 -14.45
N GLY A 28 -0.12 9.49 -14.07
CA GLY A 28 -0.98 8.61 -14.85
C GLY A 28 -1.53 9.20 -16.15
N LYS A 29 -1.64 10.53 -16.28
CA LYS A 29 -2.34 11.14 -17.42
C LYS A 29 -1.57 10.97 -18.73
N ASP A 30 -0.26 11.19 -18.76
CA ASP A 30 0.52 11.10 -20.01
C ASP A 30 0.66 9.65 -20.49
N LEU A 31 1.00 8.74 -19.56
CA LEU A 31 1.12 7.32 -19.85
C LEU A 31 -0.20 6.70 -20.30
N PHE A 32 -1.34 7.21 -19.80
CA PHE A 32 -2.65 6.76 -20.27
C PHE A 32 -2.83 7.04 -21.77
N HIS A 33 -2.36 8.17 -22.28
CA HIS A 33 -2.41 8.45 -23.72
C HIS A 33 -1.50 7.50 -24.51
N CYS A 34 -0.38 7.05 -23.93
CA CYS A 34 0.49 6.05 -24.56
C CYS A 34 -0.20 4.70 -24.79
N LEU A 35 -1.18 4.33 -23.94
CA LEU A 35 -1.97 3.11 -24.09
C LEU A 35 -2.77 3.08 -25.40
N LEU A 36 -3.16 4.25 -25.91
CA LEU A 36 -4.05 4.40 -27.06
C LEU A 36 -3.30 4.46 -28.40
N VAL A 37 -1.97 4.50 -28.39
CA VAL A 37 -1.16 4.68 -29.61
C VAL A 37 -1.13 3.40 -30.45
N ASN A 38 -0.67 2.29 -29.87
CA ASN A 38 -0.68 0.95 -30.49
C ASN A 38 -0.37 -0.13 -29.43
N ARG A 39 -0.47 -1.41 -29.84
CA ARG A 39 -0.24 -2.56 -28.95
C ARG A 39 1.16 -2.58 -28.33
N THR A 40 2.20 -2.18 -29.06
CA THR A 40 3.58 -2.14 -28.54
C THR A 40 3.72 -1.11 -27.42
N TRP A 41 3.18 0.09 -27.62
CA TRP A 41 3.19 1.14 -26.60
C TRP A 41 2.37 0.75 -25.39
N CYS A 42 1.19 0.16 -25.60
CA CYS A 42 0.34 -0.35 -24.53
C CYS A 42 1.09 -1.40 -23.68
N ASN A 43 1.74 -2.39 -24.31
CA ASN A 43 2.49 -3.44 -23.61
C ASN A 43 3.65 -2.89 -22.76
N VAL A 44 4.27 -1.76 -23.15
CA VAL A 44 5.36 -1.13 -22.38
C VAL A 44 4.80 -0.21 -21.28
N ALA A 45 3.70 0.51 -21.55
CA ALA A 45 3.12 1.46 -20.60
C ALA A 45 2.33 0.79 -19.47
N VAL A 46 1.61 -0.31 -19.73
CA VAL A 46 0.80 -1.00 -18.71
C VAL A 46 1.62 -1.42 -17.48
N PRO A 47 2.79 -2.10 -17.60
CA PRO A 47 3.59 -2.48 -16.45
C PRO A 47 4.09 -1.29 -15.63
N LEU A 48 4.35 -0.14 -16.27
CA LEU A 48 4.79 1.08 -15.58
C LEU A 48 3.64 1.71 -14.79
N LEU A 49 2.47 1.85 -15.40
CA LEU A 49 1.26 2.38 -14.76
C LEU A 49 0.82 1.52 -13.57
N TRP A 50 0.89 0.20 -13.71
CA TRP A 50 0.46 -0.76 -12.69
C TRP A 50 1.53 -1.07 -11.65
N SER A 51 2.71 -0.47 -11.74
CA SER A 51 3.76 -0.66 -10.73
C SER A 51 3.40 -0.06 -9.36
N ASP A 52 2.69 1.06 -9.34
CA ASP A 52 2.17 1.71 -8.13
C ASP A 52 0.83 2.40 -8.46
N PRO A 53 -0.27 1.64 -8.64
CA PRO A 53 -1.53 2.19 -9.11
C PRO A 53 -2.20 3.11 -8.07
N PHE A 54 -1.81 3.00 -6.80
CA PHE A 54 -2.42 3.72 -5.68
C PHE A 54 -1.73 5.06 -5.33
N THR A 55 -0.94 5.62 -6.25
CA THR A 55 -0.09 6.79 -5.97
C THR A 55 -0.85 8.09 -5.75
N GLU A 56 -2.11 8.21 -6.20
CA GLU A 56 -2.87 9.44 -6.02
C GLU A 56 -3.31 9.61 -4.55
N THR A 57 -2.77 10.65 -3.90
CA THR A 57 -2.97 10.98 -2.48
C THR A 57 -4.31 11.65 -2.18
N SER A 58 -5.36 11.36 -2.96
CA SER A 58 -6.70 11.85 -2.62
C SER A 58 -7.21 11.19 -1.34
N ARG A 59 -7.76 12.01 -0.43
CA ARG A 59 -8.46 11.52 0.77
C ARG A 59 -9.75 10.77 0.44
N PHE A 60 -10.32 11.03 -0.74
CA PHE A 60 -11.56 10.43 -1.20
C PHE A 60 -11.27 9.37 -2.28
N VAL A 61 -12.16 8.40 -2.43
CA VAL A 61 -12.12 7.46 -3.56
C VAL A 61 -12.47 8.22 -4.83
N THR A 62 -11.70 7.97 -5.87
CA THR A 62 -11.83 8.59 -7.20
C THR A 62 -12.32 7.57 -8.22
N ASN A 63 -12.65 8.03 -9.43
CA ASN A 63 -12.95 7.10 -10.53
C ASN A 63 -11.76 6.19 -10.88
N VAL A 64 -10.53 6.68 -10.71
CA VAL A 64 -9.30 5.88 -10.89
C VAL A 64 -9.24 4.76 -9.86
N ASP A 65 -9.56 5.07 -8.61
CA ASP A 65 -9.59 4.09 -7.54
C ASP A 65 -10.62 2.96 -7.81
N ASN A 66 -11.80 3.32 -8.28
CA ASN A 66 -12.82 2.36 -8.70
C ASN A 66 -12.34 1.51 -9.90
N MET A 67 -11.60 2.10 -10.84
CA MET A 67 -10.99 1.37 -11.95
C MET A 67 -9.94 0.36 -11.47
N ILE A 68 -9.09 0.75 -10.52
CA ILE A 68 -8.09 -0.13 -9.92
C ILE A 68 -8.76 -1.30 -9.23
N PHE A 69 -9.73 -1.02 -8.35
CA PHE A 69 -10.47 -2.05 -7.62
C PHE A 69 -11.21 -2.99 -8.56
N SER A 70 -11.93 -2.45 -9.55
CA SER A 70 -12.63 -3.30 -10.53
C SER A 70 -11.69 -4.20 -11.32
N THR A 71 -10.52 -3.68 -11.70
CA THR A 71 -9.50 -4.48 -12.39
C THR A 71 -8.94 -5.56 -11.47
N LEU A 72 -8.68 -5.27 -10.20
CA LEU A 72 -8.21 -6.28 -9.24
C LEU A 72 -9.24 -7.40 -9.02
N ILE A 73 -10.52 -7.04 -8.84
CA ILE A 73 -11.62 -8.01 -8.76
C ILE A 73 -11.74 -8.83 -10.07
N SER A 74 -11.48 -8.20 -11.21
CA SER A 74 -11.47 -8.91 -12.50
C SER A 74 -10.39 -10.00 -12.58
N CYS A 75 -9.26 -9.79 -11.90
CA CYS A 75 -8.14 -10.72 -11.83
C CYS A 75 -8.31 -11.84 -10.79
N LEU A 76 -9.36 -11.83 -9.97
CA LEU A 76 -9.60 -12.91 -9.01
C LEU A 76 -9.85 -14.25 -9.74
N PRO A 77 -9.20 -15.34 -9.31
CA PRO A 77 -9.51 -16.68 -9.82
C PRO A 77 -10.98 -17.04 -9.60
N THR A 78 -11.54 -17.86 -10.48
CA THR A 78 -12.94 -18.31 -10.41
C THR A 78 -13.28 -18.93 -9.06
N THR A 79 -12.34 -19.66 -8.44
CA THR A 79 -12.51 -20.25 -7.10
C THR A 79 -12.77 -19.19 -6.03
N LYS A 80 -11.99 -18.11 -6.01
CA LYS A 80 -12.19 -17.00 -5.05
C LYS A 80 -13.46 -16.20 -5.34
N MET A 81 -13.85 -16.08 -6.61
CA MET A 81 -15.13 -15.47 -6.97
C MET A 81 -16.32 -16.31 -6.45
N GLN A 82 -16.25 -17.63 -6.59
CA GLN A 82 -17.28 -18.55 -6.07
C GLN A 82 -17.34 -18.58 -4.54
N GLU A 83 -16.20 -18.52 -3.86
CA GLU A 83 -16.16 -18.39 -2.40
C GLU A 83 -16.92 -17.13 -1.94
N LEU A 84 -16.67 -15.98 -2.59
CA LEU A 84 -17.39 -14.74 -2.28
C LEU A 84 -18.89 -14.84 -2.56
N GLU A 85 -19.28 -15.48 -3.66
CA GLU A 85 -20.69 -15.67 -4.04
C GLU A 85 -21.44 -16.55 -3.03
N ASN A 86 -20.85 -17.70 -2.65
CA ASN A 86 -21.38 -18.59 -1.61
C ASN A 86 -21.50 -17.90 -0.26
N ASP A 87 -20.63 -16.92 -0.03
CA ASP A 87 -20.60 -16.10 1.17
C ASP A 87 -21.63 -14.95 1.17
N GLY A 88 -22.47 -14.83 0.13
CA GLY A 88 -23.48 -13.77 0.00
C GLY A 88 -22.95 -12.47 -0.61
N ILE A 89 -21.76 -12.48 -1.23
CA ILE A 89 -21.17 -11.33 -1.92
C ILE A 89 -21.19 -11.60 -3.42
N HIS A 90 -22.23 -11.10 -4.07
CA HIS A 90 -22.45 -11.30 -5.50
C HIS A 90 -21.72 -10.22 -6.30
N ILE A 91 -20.77 -10.63 -7.12
CA ILE A 91 -19.99 -9.74 -7.97
C ILE A 91 -20.30 -10.05 -9.43
N LYS A 92 -21.14 -9.22 -10.06
CA LYS A 92 -21.47 -9.37 -11.49
C LYS A 92 -20.49 -8.60 -12.36
N LYS A 93 -19.88 -9.29 -13.33
CA LYS A 93 -19.04 -8.72 -14.39
C LYS A 93 -19.86 -8.63 -15.68
N ILE A 94 -20.27 -7.43 -16.09
CA ILE A 94 -21.20 -7.27 -17.24
C ILE A 94 -20.44 -7.14 -18.58
N LYS A 95 -19.14 -6.80 -18.56
CA LYS A 95 -18.32 -6.67 -19.79
C LYS A 95 -16.88 -7.17 -19.58
N TYR A 96 -16.40 -7.92 -20.58
CA TYR A 96 -15.13 -8.66 -20.64
C TYR A 96 -15.01 -9.78 -19.59
N GLU A 97 -14.97 -11.03 -20.06
CA GLU A 97 -14.80 -12.21 -19.20
C GLU A 97 -13.41 -12.27 -18.55
N PHE A 98 -12.39 -11.64 -19.15
CA PHE A 98 -11.00 -11.73 -18.71
C PHE A 98 -10.25 -10.40 -18.75
N ALA A 99 -9.38 -10.19 -17.78
CA ALA A 99 -8.43 -9.08 -17.77
C ALA A 99 -7.45 -9.22 -18.95
N ALA A 100 -7.29 -8.16 -19.76
CA ALA A 100 -6.37 -8.16 -20.90
C ALA A 100 -4.89 -8.38 -20.50
N PHE A 101 -4.56 -8.14 -19.24
CA PHE A 101 -3.26 -8.38 -18.65
C PHE A 101 -3.41 -9.00 -17.26
N GLN A 102 -2.39 -9.73 -16.82
CA GLN A 102 -2.25 -10.14 -15.42
C GLN A 102 -1.71 -8.95 -14.60
N TYR A 103 -2.54 -7.92 -14.44
CA TYR A 103 -2.14 -6.62 -13.86
C TYR A 103 -1.44 -6.73 -12.51
N THR A 104 -1.83 -7.71 -11.69
CA THR A 104 -1.24 -8.01 -10.38
C THR A 104 0.25 -8.35 -10.46
N ARG A 105 0.72 -8.96 -11.56
CA ARG A 105 2.16 -9.28 -11.75
C ARG A 105 3.04 -8.04 -11.88
N PHE A 106 2.46 -6.92 -12.29
CA PHE A 106 3.18 -5.66 -12.43
C PHE A 106 3.23 -4.86 -11.14
N LEU A 107 2.39 -5.20 -10.16
CA LEU A 107 2.27 -4.48 -8.90
C LEU A 107 3.57 -4.55 -8.09
N ARG A 108 4.21 -3.41 -7.87
CA ARG A 108 5.44 -3.28 -7.05
C ARG A 108 5.19 -2.71 -5.66
N SER A 109 4.05 -2.05 -5.49
CA SER A 109 3.69 -1.26 -4.31
C SER A 109 2.23 -1.46 -3.95
N LEU A 110 1.97 -1.92 -2.72
CA LEU A 110 0.61 -2.03 -2.18
C LEU A 110 0.32 -0.90 -1.20
N ASN A 111 -0.61 0.00 -1.56
CA ASN A 111 -1.17 0.93 -0.60
C ASN A 111 -2.39 0.31 0.07
N PHE A 112 -2.14 -0.44 1.13
CA PHE A 112 -3.16 -1.24 1.81
C PHE A 112 -4.28 -0.37 2.37
N SER A 113 -3.95 0.81 2.87
CA SER A 113 -4.93 1.76 3.40
C SER A 113 -5.86 2.31 2.34
N LYS A 114 -5.33 2.60 1.15
CA LYS A 114 -6.13 3.02 0.01
C LYS A 114 -7.04 1.88 -0.41
N LEU A 115 -6.51 0.66 -0.51
CA LEU A 115 -7.31 -0.54 -0.81
C LEU A 115 -8.48 -0.71 0.16
N LEU A 116 -8.24 -0.62 1.47
CA LEU A 116 -9.29 -0.68 2.50
C LEU A 116 -10.36 0.41 2.31
N GLY A 117 -9.93 1.64 2.02
CA GLY A 117 -10.84 2.76 1.76
C GLY A 117 -11.73 2.51 0.54
N ILE A 118 -11.16 2.02 -0.55
CA ILE A 118 -11.90 1.71 -1.78
C ILE A 118 -12.88 0.57 -1.54
N THR A 119 -12.43 -0.53 -0.93
CA THR A 119 -13.28 -1.68 -0.62
C THR A 119 -14.47 -1.29 0.25
N LYS A 120 -14.24 -0.47 1.29
CA LYS A 120 -15.34 0.05 2.11
C LYS A 120 -16.36 0.82 1.28
N GLU A 121 -15.90 1.75 0.45
CA GLU A 121 -16.79 2.55 -0.36
C GLU A 121 -17.63 1.68 -1.29
N CYS A 122 -17.00 0.67 -1.91
CA CYS A 122 -17.70 -0.29 -2.76
C CYS A 122 -18.77 -1.09 -2.01
N VAL A 123 -18.42 -1.62 -0.83
CA VAL A 123 -19.33 -2.38 0.04
C VAL A 123 -20.48 -1.52 0.55
N THR A 124 -20.19 -0.34 1.09
CA THR A 124 -21.19 0.56 1.69
C THR A 124 -22.17 1.11 0.67
N LYS A 125 -21.72 1.35 -0.57
CA LYS A 125 -22.58 1.84 -1.65
C LYS A 125 -23.26 0.72 -2.44
N GLN A 126 -22.94 -0.56 -2.15
CA GLN A 126 -23.27 -1.70 -3.01
C GLN A 126 -23.03 -1.34 -4.49
N SER A 127 -21.81 -0.88 -4.74
CA SER A 127 -21.53 0.00 -5.87
C SER A 127 -21.79 -0.68 -7.21
N ASN A 128 -22.45 0.06 -8.11
CA ASN A 128 -22.32 -0.13 -9.56
C ASN A 128 -21.11 0.68 -10.03
N ILE A 129 -19.93 0.06 -10.07
CA ILE A 129 -18.75 0.68 -10.66
C ILE A 129 -18.92 0.62 -12.16
N ILE A 130 -19.21 1.77 -12.77
CA ILE A 130 -19.28 1.93 -14.22
C ILE A 130 -18.01 2.65 -14.65
N ASN A 131 -17.15 1.95 -15.39
CA ASN A 131 -16.13 2.59 -16.20
C ASN A 131 -16.44 2.32 -17.68
N ASN A 132 -15.84 3.08 -18.60
CA ASN A 132 -16.20 3.06 -20.03
C ASN A 132 -16.20 1.65 -20.64
N ASN A 133 -15.47 0.70 -20.05
CA ASN A 133 -15.25 -0.63 -20.60
C ASN A 133 -15.69 -1.78 -19.68
N MET A 134 -16.00 -1.56 -18.41
CA MET A 134 -16.32 -2.60 -17.42
C MET A 134 -17.36 -2.08 -16.42
N ILE A 135 -18.41 -2.88 -16.20
CA ILE A 135 -19.36 -2.65 -15.11
C ILE A 135 -19.19 -3.78 -14.11
N ILE A 136 -18.86 -3.42 -12.88
CA ILE A 136 -18.88 -4.33 -11.74
C ILE A 136 -19.98 -3.88 -10.80
N THR A 137 -20.92 -4.78 -10.56
CA THR A 137 -21.96 -4.60 -9.54
C THR A 137 -21.64 -5.51 -8.37
N ILE A 138 -21.58 -4.93 -7.17
CA ILE A 138 -21.45 -5.67 -5.92
C ILE A 138 -22.76 -5.57 -5.17
N THR A 139 -23.42 -6.70 -4.96
CA THR A 139 -24.61 -6.83 -4.10
C THR A 139 -24.31 -7.78 -2.96
N ILE A 140 -24.76 -7.43 -1.76
CA ILE A 140 -24.40 -8.13 -0.53
C ILE A 140 -25.67 -8.54 0.21
N ASP A 141 -25.80 -9.83 0.48
CA ASP A 141 -26.96 -10.41 1.14
C ASP A 141 -26.66 -10.72 2.61
N ASN A 142 -27.47 -10.19 3.53
CA ASN A 142 -27.46 -10.56 4.95
C ASN A 142 -26.08 -10.51 5.66
N LEU A 143 -25.14 -9.70 5.18
CA LEU A 143 -23.85 -9.46 5.80
C LEU A 143 -23.67 -8.00 6.19
N ASP A 144 -23.01 -7.77 7.33
CA ASP A 144 -22.58 -6.43 7.71
C ASP A 144 -21.36 -5.98 6.89
N VAL A 145 -21.10 -4.66 6.92
CA VAL A 145 -20.03 -4.02 6.15
C VAL A 145 -18.65 -4.56 6.52
N ILE A 146 -18.38 -4.83 7.81
CA ILE A 146 -17.07 -5.28 8.29
C ILE A 146 -16.79 -6.69 7.78
N THR A 147 -17.76 -7.59 7.94
CA THR A 147 -17.65 -8.97 7.46
C THR A 147 -17.46 -9.02 5.94
N SER A 148 -18.24 -8.23 5.21
CA SER A 148 -18.14 -8.13 3.75
C SER A 148 -16.77 -7.61 3.30
N MET A 149 -16.27 -6.56 3.96
CA MET A 149 -14.94 -6.03 3.70
C MET A 149 -13.85 -7.08 3.97
N ASN A 150 -13.92 -7.80 5.09
CA ASN A 150 -12.91 -8.83 5.44
C ASN A 150 -12.81 -9.90 4.36
N LYS A 151 -13.96 -10.42 3.88
CA LYS A 151 -14.00 -11.44 2.82
C LYS A 151 -13.38 -10.94 1.52
N ILE A 152 -13.75 -9.73 1.07
CA ILE A 152 -13.19 -9.15 -0.16
C ILE A 152 -11.68 -8.86 -0.02
N ILE A 153 -11.25 -8.32 1.12
CA ILE A 153 -9.83 -8.03 1.35
C ILE A 153 -9.02 -9.31 1.38
N ARG A 154 -9.47 -10.38 2.03
CA ARG A 154 -8.77 -11.67 2.02
C ARG A 154 -8.65 -12.26 0.60
N ALA A 155 -9.71 -12.17 -0.22
CA ALA A 155 -9.64 -12.59 -1.61
C ALA A 155 -8.58 -11.79 -2.40
N LEU A 156 -8.48 -10.49 -2.17
CA LEU A 156 -7.46 -9.64 -2.80
C LEU A 156 -6.05 -9.89 -2.24
N LEU A 157 -5.91 -10.17 -0.95
CA LEU A 157 -4.63 -10.56 -0.36
C LEU A 157 -4.14 -11.91 -0.91
N PHE A 158 -5.04 -12.87 -1.09
CA PHE A 158 -4.74 -14.13 -1.79
C PHE A 158 -4.22 -13.85 -3.20
N LEU A 159 -4.92 -13.00 -3.95
CA LEU A 159 -4.48 -12.58 -5.30
C LEU A 159 -3.07 -11.99 -5.30
N PHE A 160 -2.71 -11.17 -4.29
CA PHE A 160 -1.37 -10.60 -4.19
C PHE A 160 -0.32 -11.63 -3.76
N ASN A 161 -0.66 -12.52 -2.83
CA ASN A 161 0.20 -13.59 -2.37
C ASN A 161 0.62 -14.50 -3.54
N GLU A 162 -0.35 -14.92 -4.33
CA GLU A 162 -0.12 -15.87 -5.43
C GLU A 162 0.50 -15.19 -6.66
N TYR A 163 0.02 -14.01 -7.06
CA TYR A 163 0.29 -13.49 -8.40
C TYR A 163 1.15 -12.22 -8.42
N SER A 164 1.34 -11.51 -7.30
CA SER A 164 2.14 -10.28 -7.27
C SER A 164 3.61 -10.55 -6.92
N LEU A 165 4.32 -11.30 -7.78
CA LEU A 165 5.71 -11.68 -7.57
C LEU A 165 6.68 -10.47 -7.52
N SER A 166 6.31 -9.36 -8.17
CA SER A 166 7.12 -8.15 -8.27
C SER A 166 6.92 -7.18 -7.10
N MET A 167 6.01 -7.49 -6.16
CA MET A 167 5.67 -6.60 -5.06
C MET A 167 6.81 -6.55 -4.04
N THR A 168 7.37 -5.37 -3.81
CA THR A 168 8.47 -5.18 -2.85
C THR A 168 8.18 -4.10 -1.83
N SER A 169 7.11 -3.31 -2.00
CA SER A 169 6.83 -2.19 -1.13
C SER A 169 5.38 -2.17 -0.65
N ILE A 170 5.18 -1.68 0.57
CA ILE A 170 3.86 -1.51 1.17
C ILE A 170 3.73 -0.13 1.82
N VAL A 171 2.51 0.41 1.78
CA VAL A 171 2.10 1.63 2.47
C VAL A 171 0.99 1.27 3.45
N LEU A 172 1.25 1.55 4.73
CA LEU A 172 0.39 1.23 5.87
C LEU A 172 0.02 2.51 6.62
N LYS A 173 -1.13 3.09 6.30
CA LYS A 173 -1.72 4.28 6.93
C LYS A 173 -3.03 3.98 7.66
N ASN A 174 -3.10 4.31 8.94
CA ASN A 174 -4.28 4.11 9.76
C ASN A 174 -5.00 5.44 9.95
N ASN A 175 -5.61 5.92 8.87
CA ASN A 175 -6.32 7.20 8.85
C ASN A 175 -7.69 7.13 9.54
N HIS A 176 -8.23 5.94 9.84
CA HIS A 176 -9.56 5.78 10.44
C HIS A 176 -9.55 4.78 11.60
N LYS A 177 -10.24 5.12 12.70
CA LYS A 177 -10.38 4.29 13.91
C LYS A 177 -10.80 2.85 13.65
N ALA A 178 -11.66 2.62 12.66
CA ALA A 178 -12.20 1.30 12.35
C ALA A 178 -11.20 0.34 11.66
N TYR A 179 -10.05 0.81 11.16
CA TYR A 179 -9.18 -0.03 10.32
C TYR A 179 -7.90 -0.52 10.99
N SER A 180 -7.69 -0.29 12.29
CA SER A 180 -6.52 -0.81 13.00
C SER A 180 -6.38 -2.32 12.93
N ASN A 181 -7.50 -3.03 12.91
CA ASN A 181 -7.53 -4.48 13.00
C ASN A 181 -7.33 -5.15 11.62
N TYR A 182 -7.37 -4.39 10.52
CA TYR A 182 -7.21 -4.95 9.17
C TYR A 182 -5.74 -5.22 8.82
N ILE A 183 -4.80 -4.55 9.50
CA ILE A 183 -3.38 -4.85 9.32
C ILE A 183 -3.09 -6.29 9.77
N ASP A 184 -3.83 -6.79 10.76
CA ASP A 184 -3.67 -8.15 11.27
C ASP A 184 -4.00 -9.20 10.18
N LEU A 185 -4.84 -8.87 9.21
CA LEU A 185 -5.11 -9.73 8.05
C LEU A 185 -3.82 -10.00 7.25
N LEU A 186 -2.90 -9.03 7.13
CA LEU A 186 -1.63 -9.22 6.42
C LEU A 186 -0.73 -10.25 7.10
N LEU A 187 -1.01 -10.59 8.35
CA LEU A 187 -0.21 -11.49 9.19
C LEU A 187 -0.79 -12.89 9.26
N GLU A 188 -1.96 -13.12 8.67
CA GLU A 188 -2.54 -14.45 8.57
C GLU A 188 -1.57 -15.41 7.86
N PRO A 189 -1.41 -16.67 8.31
CA PRO A 189 -0.43 -17.61 7.76
C PRO A 189 -0.50 -17.73 6.24
N ASP A 190 -1.71 -17.70 5.68
CA ASP A 190 -2.02 -17.81 4.24
C ASP A 190 -1.29 -16.77 3.37
N PHE A 191 -0.83 -15.65 3.93
CA PHE A 191 -0.17 -14.57 3.19
C PHE A 191 1.34 -14.48 3.47
N GLU A 192 1.98 -15.57 3.87
CA GLU A 192 3.43 -15.60 4.15
C GLU A 192 4.29 -15.18 2.96
N LEU A 193 3.96 -15.64 1.74
CA LEU A 193 4.73 -15.29 0.54
C LEU A 193 4.66 -13.79 0.24
N LEU A 194 3.48 -13.18 0.41
CA LEU A 194 3.29 -11.73 0.30
C LEU A 194 4.21 -11.01 1.29
N ARG A 195 4.20 -11.40 2.57
CA ARG A 195 5.05 -10.80 3.59
C ARG A 195 6.53 -10.95 3.27
N ALA A 196 6.97 -12.15 2.89
CA ALA A 196 8.37 -12.45 2.59
C ALA A 196 8.94 -11.62 1.42
N ARG A 197 8.08 -11.14 0.51
CA ARG A 197 8.51 -10.29 -0.63
C ARG A 197 8.64 -8.80 -0.29
N ILE A 198 8.02 -8.34 0.80
CA ILE A 198 8.04 -6.92 1.18
C ILE A 198 9.44 -6.57 1.71
N LYS A 199 10.10 -5.65 1.00
CA LYS A 199 11.42 -5.11 1.35
C LYS A 199 11.33 -3.66 1.85
N GLU A 200 10.29 -2.92 1.49
CA GLU A 200 10.18 -1.50 1.83
C GLU A 200 8.81 -1.18 2.44
N VAL A 201 8.79 -0.46 3.56
CA VAL A 201 7.58 0.16 4.11
C VAL A 201 7.64 1.66 3.81
N LYS A 202 7.16 2.01 2.61
CA LYS A 202 7.20 3.37 2.05
C LYS A 202 6.54 4.41 2.93
N GLU A 203 5.55 4.01 3.71
CA GLU A 203 4.93 4.86 4.73
C GLU A 203 4.25 4.01 5.80
N LEU A 204 4.55 4.29 7.07
CA LEU A 204 3.95 3.64 8.24
C LEU A 204 3.29 4.70 9.13
N GLN A 205 1.98 4.60 9.34
CA GLN A 205 1.20 5.41 10.27
C GLN A 205 0.19 4.49 10.94
N VAL A 206 0.58 3.76 11.97
CA VAL A 206 -0.24 2.68 12.53
C VAL A 206 -0.46 2.90 14.02
N ARG A 207 -1.59 2.42 14.56
CA ARG A 207 -1.87 2.48 16.00
C ARG A 207 -1.08 1.39 16.72
N SER A 208 -0.77 1.67 17.98
CA SER A 208 -0.04 0.81 18.92
C SER A 208 -0.13 -0.70 18.68
N GLY A 209 -1.34 -1.26 18.73
CA GLY A 209 -1.55 -2.72 18.69
C GLY A 209 -0.98 -3.42 17.45
N SER A 210 -1.02 -2.79 16.28
CA SER A 210 -0.61 -3.47 15.04
C SER A 210 0.90 -3.42 14.78
N LEU A 211 1.69 -2.67 15.57
CA LEU A 211 3.15 -2.55 15.39
C LEU A 211 3.94 -3.74 15.95
N GLN A 212 3.53 -4.30 17.09
CA GLN A 212 4.08 -5.56 17.64
C GLN A 212 3.84 -6.77 16.73
N LEU A 213 2.87 -6.63 15.85
CA LEU A 213 2.44 -7.62 14.91
C LEU A 213 3.25 -7.50 13.60
N LEU A 214 3.58 -6.26 13.18
CA LEU A 214 4.50 -6.00 12.07
C LEU A 214 5.96 -6.39 12.37
N SER A 215 6.39 -6.42 13.63
CA SER A 215 7.74 -6.92 14.01
C SER A 215 7.95 -8.39 13.66
N ASN A 216 6.87 -9.15 13.45
CA ASN A 216 6.91 -10.55 13.02
C ASN A 216 6.99 -10.71 11.50
N MET A 217 6.87 -9.63 10.72
CA MET A 217 7.17 -9.68 9.30
C MET A 217 8.69 -9.79 9.15
N GLY A 218 9.19 -11.02 8.96
CA GLY A 218 10.62 -11.36 8.84
C GLY A 218 11.26 -10.76 7.58
N ASN A 219 11.41 -9.44 7.56
CA ASN A 219 11.83 -8.70 6.38
C ASN A 219 13.36 -8.56 6.34
N GLN A 220 13.92 -8.63 5.13
CA GLN A 220 15.33 -8.35 4.86
C GLN A 220 15.44 -6.93 4.27
N HIS A 221 16.26 -6.08 4.89
CA HIS A 221 16.62 -4.71 4.48
C HIS A 221 15.44 -3.76 4.32
N LEU A 222 15.04 -3.08 5.40
CA LEU A 222 13.86 -2.21 5.40
C LEU A 222 14.20 -0.72 5.30
N LYS A 223 13.39 0.00 4.54
CA LYS A 223 13.30 1.47 4.57
C LYS A 223 11.95 1.86 5.15
N ILE A 224 11.97 2.63 6.23
CA ILE A 224 10.79 3.08 6.99
C ILE A 224 10.62 4.58 6.81
N ARG A 225 9.42 5.01 6.41
CA ARG A 225 9.00 6.41 6.56
C ARG A 225 7.81 6.50 7.51
N LEU A 226 8.06 6.92 8.73
CA LEU A 226 7.08 7.26 9.74
C LEU A 226 6.71 8.74 9.58
N LYS A 227 5.48 9.02 9.13
CA LYS A 227 5.01 10.41 9.02
C LYS A 227 4.37 10.88 10.34
N PRO A 228 4.40 12.19 10.61
CA PRO A 228 3.84 12.76 11.83
C PRO A 228 2.36 12.41 12.01
N PHE A 229 2.03 11.86 13.17
CA PHE A 229 0.67 11.42 13.50
C PHE A 229 -0.09 12.53 14.23
N LYS A 230 -1.09 13.14 13.57
CA LYS A 230 -1.97 14.14 14.19
C LYS A 230 -3.21 13.45 14.73
N GLN A 231 -3.18 12.95 15.96
CA GLN A 231 -4.40 12.53 16.66
C GLN A 231 -4.48 13.21 18.03
N ASN A 232 -5.69 13.63 18.41
CA ASN A 232 -6.04 13.97 19.78
C ASN A 232 -6.01 12.69 20.63
N ILE A 233 -4.81 12.20 20.95
CA ILE A 233 -4.58 11.07 21.86
C ILE A 233 -3.92 11.57 23.14
N SER A 234 -4.13 10.85 24.24
CA SER A 234 -3.47 11.16 25.51
C SER A 234 -1.95 10.97 25.39
N GLN A 235 -1.18 11.69 26.20
CA GLN A 235 0.28 11.56 26.26
C GLN A 235 0.72 10.11 26.51
N LEU A 236 -0.02 9.38 27.35
CA LEU A 236 0.22 7.96 27.63
C LEU A 236 0.01 7.04 26.42
N ALA A 237 -0.99 7.33 25.59
CA ALA A 237 -1.21 6.58 24.36
C ALA A 237 -0.13 6.89 23.32
N TYR A 238 0.34 8.14 23.28
CA TYR A 238 1.44 8.54 22.40
C TYR A 238 2.77 7.88 22.81
N SER A 239 3.12 7.88 24.10
CA SER A 239 4.34 7.21 24.59
C SER A 239 4.34 5.71 24.33
N ARG A 240 3.20 5.02 24.54
CA ARG A 240 3.07 3.60 24.18
C ARG A 240 3.30 3.33 22.69
N ASN A 241 2.78 4.20 21.81
CA ASN A 241 3.04 4.09 20.37
C ASN A 241 4.55 4.22 20.07
N LEU A 242 5.24 5.19 20.68
CA LEU A 242 6.68 5.35 20.51
C LEU A 242 7.47 4.11 20.93
N THR A 243 7.12 3.51 22.08
CA THR A 243 7.77 2.27 22.55
C THR A 243 7.58 1.13 21.55
N GLN A 244 6.41 0.99 20.95
CA GLN A 244 6.17 -0.09 19.97
C GLN A 244 6.77 0.19 18.60
N ILE A 245 6.86 1.45 18.18
CA ILE A 245 7.64 1.85 17.01
C ILE A 245 9.12 1.49 17.26
N ALA A 246 9.66 1.80 18.43
CA ALA A 246 11.03 1.43 18.81
C ALA A 246 11.22 -0.09 18.77
N GLN A 247 10.30 -0.87 19.35
CA GLN A 247 10.34 -2.34 19.28
C GLN A 247 10.31 -2.85 17.83
N PHE A 248 9.45 -2.27 17.00
CA PHE A 248 9.40 -2.59 15.57
C PHE A 248 10.71 -2.28 14.86
N ILE A 249 11.31 -1.10 15.09
CA ILE A 249 12.62 -0.74 14.51
C ILE A 249 13.69 -1.74 14.99
N SER A 250 13.76 -2.02 16.29
CA SER A 250 14.73 -2.96 16.86
C SER A 250 14.57 -4.38 16.36
N SER A 251 13.36 -4.83 16.01
CA SER A 251 13.13 -6.19 15.52
C SER A 251 13.55 -6.42 14.07
N GLN A 252 13.92 -5.36 13.34
CA GLN A 252 14.32 -5.50 11.94
C GLN A 252 15.68 -6.22 11.84
N ARG A 253 15.91 -6.96 10.75
CA ARG A 253 17.21 -7.61 10.50
C ARG A 253 18.28 -6.61 10.06
N SER A 254 17.87 -5.59 9.32
CA SER A 254 18.72 -4.50 8.85
C SER A 254 17.83 -3.32 8.45
N LEU A 255 18.19 -2.13 8.91
CA LEU A 255 17.52 -0.87 8.59
C LEU A 255 18.47 -0.01 7.76
N TYR A 256 18.05 0.37 6.54
CA TYR A 256 18.86 1.16 5.62
C TYR A 256 18.52 2.64 5.67
N SER A 257 17.24 2.96 5.83
CA SER A 257 16.78 4.34 5.90
C SER A 257 15.59 4.49 6.84
N LEU A 258 15.66 5.49 7.70
CA LEU A 258 14.57 5.91 8.57
C LEU A 258 14.25 7.38 8.35
N ASN A 259 13.02 7.67 7.98
CA ASN A 259 12.44 8.99 8.08
C ASN A 259 11.39 8.96 9.19
N PHE A 260 11.63 9.68 10.29
CA PHE A 260 10.77 9.71 11.46
C PHE A 260 10.26 11.12 11.74
N GLY A 261 8.96 11.32 11.58
CA GLY A 261 8.29 12.58 11.83
C GLY A 261 7.31 12.51 13.00
N THR A 262 7.26 13.59 13.78
CA THR A 262 6.32 13.81 14.88
C THR A 262 5.82 15.25 14.90
N ILE A 263 4.74 15.48 15.65
CA ILE A 263 4.14 16.79 15.92
C ILE A 263 4.08 17.07 17.43
N ASP A 264 4.53 16.12 18.26
CA ASP A 264 4.53 16.26 19.72
C ASP A 264 5.92 16.71 20.22
N TYR A 265 6.03 17.99 20.59
CA TYR A 265 7.28 18.55 21.08
C TYR A 265 7.58 18.23 22.56
N LYS A 266 6.69 17.49 23.24
CA LYS A 266 6.81 17.19 24.68
C LYS A 266 7.34 15.79 24.99
N SER A 267 7.30 14.88 24.03
CA SER A 267 7.71 13.48 24.23
C SER A 267 9.23 13.28 24.27
N ASN A 268 9.66 12.27 25.04
CA ASN A 268 11.02 11.76 25.02
C ASN A 268 11.16 10.72 23.89
N TYR A 269 12.09 10.95 22.97
CA TYR A 269 12.32 10.10 21.81
C TYR A 269 13.49 9.12 21.97
N GLN A 270 14.05 9.01 23.18
CA GLN A 270 15.23 8.18 23.44
C GLN A 270 15.03 6.72 23.02
N HIS A 271 13.85 6.13 23.26
CA HIS A 271 13.57 4.76 22.83
C HIS A 271 13.67 4.57 21.31
N ILE A 272 13.31 5.59 20.52
CA ILE A 272 13.47 5.53 19.06
C ILE A 272 14.95 5.58 18.71
N ILE A 273 15.73 6.46 19.36
CA ILE A 273 17.17 6.54 19.15
C ILE A 273 17.88 5.23 19.53
N ASP A 274 17.58 4.69 20.71
CA ASP A 274 18.14 3.42 21.19
C ASP A 274 17.80 2.27 20.23
N SER A 275 16.61 2.30 19.62
CA SER A 275 16.20 1.28 18.66
C SER A 275 17.03 1.27 17.37
N LEU A 276 17.81 2.32 17.09
CA LEU A 276 18.70 2.42 15.94
C LEU A 276 20.09 1.81 16.18
N LEU A 277 20.49 1.62 17.44
CA LEU A 277 21.81 1.06 17.80
C LEU A 277 22.10 -0.29 17.12
N PRO A 278 21.15 -1.24 17.00
CA PRO A 278 21.40 -2.50 16.29
C PRO A 278 21.68 -2.35 14.78
N HIS A 279 21.38 -1.19 14.21
CA HIS A 279 21.41 -0.93 12.76
C HIS A 279 22.55 0.01 12.33
N GLN A 280 23.47 0.34 13.23
CA GLN A 280 24.58 1.29 12.97
C GLN A 280 25.38 0.97 11.70
N SER A 281 25.61 -0.32 11.42
CA SER A 281 26.38 -0.77 10.26
C SER A 281 25.60 -0.79 8.94
N THR A 282 24.27 -0.68 8.98
CA THR A 282 23.41 -0.77 7.80
C THR A 282 22.68 0.53 7.47
N LEU A 283 22.58 1.45 8.43
CA LEU A 283 21.82 2.69 8.29
C LEU A 283 22.60 3.71 7.45
N GLU A 284 22.07 4.03 6.26
CA GLU A 284 22.69 4.99 5.33
C GLU A 284 21.97 6.34 5.29
N SER A 285 20.74 6.41 5.78
CA SER A 285 19.94 7.64 5.76
C SER A 285 19.03 7.76 6.98
N LEU A 286 19.15 8.86 7.71
CA LEU A 286 18.34 9.17 8.89
C LEU A 286 17.78 10.60 8.77
N GLU A 287 16.46 10.73 8.81
CA GLU A 287 15.76 12.00 8.65
C GLU A 287 14.72 12.17 9.77
N PHE A 288 14.80 13.29 10.50
CA PHE A 288 13.88 13.58 11.59
C PHE A 288 13.07 14.85 11.31
N HIS A 289 11.76 14.80 11.56
CA HIS A 289 10.85 15.93 11.34
C HIS A 289 10.07 16.27 12.61
N GLY A 290 10.08 17.54 13.02
CA GLY A 290 9.27 18.02 14.16
C GLY A 290 9.69 17.46 15.52
N ILE A 291 10.95 17.02 15.67
CA ILE A 291 11.51 16.52 16.93
C ILE A 291 12.30 17.62 17.62
N GLU A 292 12.02 17.84 18.90
CA GLU A 292 12.88 18.63 19.77
C GLU A 292 13.90 17.72 20.47
N PHE A 293 15.16 17.80 20.03
CA PHE A 293 16.26 17.07 20.66
C PHE A 293 16.72 17.66 21.99
N ASN A 294 16.20 18.82 22.43
CA ASN A 294 16.54 19.45 23.71
C ASN A 294 16.23 18.57 24.94
N LYS A 295 15.28 17.63 24.82
CA LYS A 295 14.85 16.68 25.86
C LYS A 295 15.36 15.26 25.62
N THR A 296 16.11 15.06 24.55
CA THR A 296 16.72 13.77 24.21
C THR A 296 18.22 13.95 24.42
N PRO A 297 18.94 13.07 25.14
CA PRO A 297 20.39 13.18 25.21
C PRO A 297 20.98 13.19 23.80
N PRO A 298 22.14 13.86 23.60
CA PRO A 298 22.75 13.97 22.28
C PRO A 298 22.90 12.57 21.66
N LEU A 299 22.68 12.48 20.35
CA LEU A 299 23.00 11.29 19.55
C LEU A 299 24.48 10.98 19.78
N ARG A 300 24.80 10.18 20.81
CA ARG A 300 26.15 9.69 21.02
C ARG A 300 26.45 8.82 19.81
N THR A 301 27.64 9.04 19.23
CA THR A 301 28.16 8.39 18.02
C THR A 301 27.50 7.03 17.75
N LEU A 302 26.52 7.05 16.85
CA LEU A 302 26.05 5.87 16.14
C LEU A 302 27.19 5.34 15.27
#